data_AF-A0A3B9C2B3-F1
#
_entry.id   AF-A0A3B9C2B3-F1
#
_cell.length_a   1.000
_cell.length_b   1.000
_cell.length_c   1.000
_cell.angle_alpha   90.00
_cell.angle_beta   90.00
_cell.angle_gamma   90.00
#
_symmetry.space_group_name_H-M   'P 1'
#
loop_
_entity.id
_entity.type
_entity.pdbx_description
1 polymer ?
#
loop_
_entity_poly.entity_id
_entity_poly.type
_entity_poly.pdbx_seq_one_letter_code
_entity_poly.pdbx_strand_id
1 'polypeptide(L)'
;MKTNLKFLSLMATLTEEEVSGFWKYLQLHYPNEGNALKVFRYYKRFFPHRQNPVKMALPFAYRKIYTSETTPGIAEQKKIWNAFSKLYLWLKEYLVLEKMRSARFVS
;
A
#
# COMPACT_ATOMS: atom_id res chain seq x y z
N MET A 1 15.47 3.10 -4.39
CA MET A 1 14.26 3.44 -5.19
C MET A 1 13.48 2.24 -5.77
N LYS A 2 13.87 0.97 -5.57
CA LYS A 2 13.18 -0.20 -6.16
C LYS A 2 11.93 -0.69 -5.39
N THR A 3 11.75 -0.33 -4.12
CA THR A 3 10.69 -0.88 -3.24
C THR A 3 9.28 -0.34 -3.52
N ASN A 4 9.14 0.93 -3.91
CA ASN A 4 7.83 1.51 -4.25
C ASN A 4 7.17 0.78 -5.42
N LEU A 5 7.97 0.39 -6.41
CA LEU A 5 7.50 -0.39 -7.55
C LEU A 5 7.06 -1.79 -7.13
N LYS A 6 7.71 -2.41 -6.14
CA LYS A 6 7.35 -3.76 -5.70
C LYS A 6 5.99 -3.81 -5.01
N PHE A 7 5.70 -2.87 -4.11
CA PHE A 7 4.38 -2.77 -3.48
C PHE A 7 3.28 -2.55 -4.52
N LEU A 8 3.45 -1.52 -5.37
CA LEU A 8 2.44 -1.19 -6.39
C LEU A 8 2.30 -2.26 -7.47
N SER A 9 3.35 -3.04 -7.75
CA SER A 9 3.29 -4.18 -8.67
C SER A 9 2.54 -5.35 -8.05
N LEU A 10 2.81 -5.67 -6.79
CA LEU A 10 2.08 -6.71 -6.07
C LEU A 10 0.61 -6.33 -5.86
N MET A 11 0.30 -5.06 -5.55
CA MET A 11 -1.08 -4.57 -5.48
C MET A 11 -1.82 -4.68 -6.82
N ALA A 12 -1.11 -4.61 -7.95
CA ALA A 12 -1.73 -4.73 -9.28
C ALA A 12 -2.17 -6.16 -9.60
N THR A 13 -1.64 -7.16 -8.91
CA THR A 13 -2.00 -8.56 -9.12
C THR A 13 -3.15 -9.01 -8.22
N LEU A 14 -3.60 -8.16 -7.30
CA LEU A 14 -4.68 -8.48 -6.36
C LEU A 14 -6.05 -8.23 -6.98
N THR A 15 -7.01 -9.03 -6.55
CA THR A 15 -8.46 -8.80 -6.73
C THR A 15 -8.97 -7.66 -5.83
N GLU A 16 -10.17 -7.16 -6.09
CA GLU A 16 -10.80 -6.15 -5.24
C GLU A 16 -11.04 -6.67 -3.82
N GLU A 17 -11.40 -7.94 -3.70
CA GLU A 17 -11.59 -8.65 -2.43
C GLU A 17 -10.29 -8.71 -1.63
N GLU A 18 -9.18 -9.08 -2.26
CA GLU A 18 -7.86 -9.12 -1.61
C GLU A 18 -7.38 -7.72 -1.20
N VAL A 19 -7.62 -6.70 -2.01
CA VAL A 19 -7.30 -5.30 -1.65
C VAL A 19 -8.14 -4.85 -0.44
N SER A 20 -9.42 -5.22 -0.40
CA SER A 20 -10.32 -4.92 0.70
C SER A 20 -9.97 -5.71 1.97
N GLY A 21 -9.63 -6.99 1.82
CA GLY A 21 -9.18 -7.87 2.90
C GLY A 21 -7.87 -7.37 3.51
N PHE A 22 -6.92 -6.98 2.67
CA PHE A 22 -5.67 -6.39 3.13
C PHE A 22 -5.91 -5.07 3.88
N TRP A 23 -6.86 -4.23 3.45
CA TRP A 23 -7.22 -3.02 4.21
C TRP A 23 -7.70 -3.36 5.63
N LYS A 24 -8.58 -4.35 5.78
CA LYS A 24 -9.06 -4.81 7.08
C LYS A 24 -7.92 -5.35 7.94
N TYR A 25 -7.04 -6.15 7.35
CA TYR A 25 -5.83 -6.67 8.01
C TYR A 25 -4.94 -5.54 8.53
N LEU A 26 -4.69 -4.50 7.73
CA LEU A 26 -3.90 -3.35 8.14
C LEU A 26 -4.52 -2.60 9.33
N GLN A 27 -5.85 -2.41 9.32
CA GLN A 27 -6.55 -1.73 10.41
C GLN A 27 -6.54 -2.54 11.71
N LEU A 28 -6.59 -3.87 11.62
CA LEU A 28 -6.59 -4.76 12.78
C LEU A 28 -5.19 -4.91 13.40
N HIS A 29 -4.17 -5.15 12.57
CA HIS A 29 -2.83 -5.50 13.05
C HIS A 29 -1.89 -4.30 13.21
N TYR A 30 -2.13 -3.21 12.47
CA TYR A 30 -1.26 -2.02 12.49
C TYR A 30 -2.05 -0.70 12.67
N PRO A 31 -2.94 -0.59 13.68
CA PRO A 31 -3.80 0.59 13.84
C PRO A 31 -3.01 1.89 14.08
N ASN A 32 -1.84 1.79 14.70
CA ASN A 32 -1.00 2.94 15.07
C ASN A 32 -0.08 3.41 13.92
N GLU A 33 -0.05 2.71 12.79
CA GLU A 33 0.84 3.00 11.66
C GLU A 33 0.23 4.04 10.71
N GLY A 34 -0.10 5.22 11.25
CA GLY A 34 -0.87 6.26 10.56
C GLY A 34 -0.29 6.69 9.20
N ASN A 35 1.03 6.71 9.04
CA ASN A 35 1.65 7.02 7.75
C ASN A 35 1.39 5.92 6.71
N ALA A 36 1.59 4.65 7.06
CA ALA A 36 1.36 3.54 6.14
C ALA A 36 -0.13 3.41 5.78
N LEU A 37 -1.02 3.59 6.75
CA LEU A 37 -2.46 3.58 6.52
C LEU A 37 -2.92 4.72 5.58
N LYS A 38 -2.38 5.94 5.76
CA LYS A 38 -2.67 7.07 4.85
C LYS A 38 -2.19 6.80 3.42
N VAL A 39 -0.97 6.29 3.27
CA VAL A 39 -0.41 5.92 1.97
C VAL A 39 -1.27 4.84 1.32
N PHE A 40 -1.58 3.77 2.05
CA PHE A 40 -2.41 2.69 1.52
C PHE A 40 -3.80 3.19 1.10
N ARG A 41 -4.48 3.95 1.96
CA ARG A 41 -5.81 4.52 1.68
C ARG A 41 -5.82 5.35 0.40
N TYR A 42 -4.74 6.09 0.13
CA TYR A 42 -4.60 6.85 -1.11
C TYR A 42 -4.48 5.91 -2.33
N TYR A 43 -3.55 4.96 -2.28
CA TYR A 43 -3.25 4.11 -3.43
C TYR A 43 -4.34 3.09 -3.73
N LYS A 44 -5.07 2.58 -2.72
CA LYS A 44 -6.13 1.57 -2.92
C LYS A 44 -7.19 2.01 -3.94
N ARG A 45 -7.44 3.32 -4.06
CA ARG A 45 -8.43 3.90 -4.98
C ARG A 45 -8.12 3.66 -6.45
N PHE A 46 -6.87 3.34 -6.77
CA PHE A 46 -6.43 3.13 -8.14
C PHE A 46 -6.31 1.65 -8.49
N PHE A 47 -6.42 0.73 -7.54
CA PHE A 47 -6.28 -0.70 -7.77
C PHE A 47 -7.65 -1.39 -7.79
N PRO A 48 -7.82 -2.46 -8.59
CA PRO A 48 -6.79 -3.13 -9.40
C PRO A 48 -6.47 -2.44 -10.75
N HIS A 49 -7.37 -1.59 -11.25
CA HIS A 49 -7.36 -1.12 -12.65
C HIS A 49 -6.33 -0.01 -13.00
N ARG A 50 -5.42 0.35 -12.08
CA ARG A 50 -4.42 1.44 -12.17
C ARG A 50 -4.93 2.70 -12.89
N GLN A 51 -6.04 3.25 -12.39
CA GLN A 51 -6.60 4.45 -12.98
C GLN A 51 -5.70 5.67 -12.66
N ASN A 52 -5.28 6.43 -13.69
CA ASN A 52 -4.54 7.69 -13.57
C ASN A 52 -3.06 7.60 -13.08
N PRO A 53 -2.11 7.23 -13.95
CA PRO A 53 -0.68 7.13 -13.60
C PRO A 53 -0.08 8.45 -13.08
N VAL A 54 -0.56 9.61 -13.56
CA VAL A 54 -0.12 10.93 -13.09
C VAL A 54 -0.44 11.14 -11.60
N LYS A 55 -1.61 10.71 -11.14
CA LYS A 55 -2.02 10.83 -9.73
C LYS A 55 -1.30 9.81 -8.85
N MET A 56 -0.92 8.66 -9.43
CA MET A 56 -0.10 7.64 -8.74
C MET A 56 1.38 8.02 -8.64
N ALA A 57 1.85 9.01 -9.39
CA ALA A 57 3.23 9.46 -9.32
C ALA A 57 3.56 9.98 -7.91
N LEU A 58 4.73 9.60 -7.39
CA LEU A 58 5.13 9.90 -6.02
C LEU A 58 5.01 11.38 -5.62
N PRO A 59 5.41 12.37 -6.46
CA PRO A 59 5.26 13.78 -6.11
C PRO A 59 3.80 14.19 -5.91
N PHE A 60 2.90 13.73 -6.78
CA PHE A 60 1.47 14.01 -6.69
C PHE A 60 0.83 13.33 -5.47
N ALA A 61 1.15 12.04 -5.27
CA ALA A 61 0.68 11.28 -4.13
C ALA A 61 1.11 11.92 -2.81
N TYR A 62 2.38 12.35 -2.71
CA TYR A 62 2.89 13.00 -1.51
C TYR A 62 2.09 14.25 -1.16
N ARG A 63 1.92 15.17 -2.12
CA ARG A 63 1.16 16.41 -1.92
C ARG A 63 -0.27 16.14 -1.45
N LYS A 64 -0.91 15.10 -2.00
CA LYS A 64 -2.29 14.72 -1.63
C LYS A 64 -2.39 13.99 -0.29
N ILE A 65 -1.40 13.17 0.07
CA ILE A 65 -1.40 12.41 1.33
C ILE A 65 -1.07 13.32 2.52
N TYR A 66 -0.15 14.26 2.33
CA TYR A 66 0.38 15.12 3.40
C TYR A 66 -0.13 16.56 3.35
N THR A 67 -1.04 16.88 2.42
CA THR A 67 -1.59 18.24 2.20
C THR A 67 -0.49 19.30 2.13
N SER A 68 0.59 18.96 1.44
CA SER A 68 1.77 19.81 1.30
C SER A 68 1.75 20.48 -0.07
N GLU A 69 1.93 21.80 -0.09
CA GLU A 69 2.02 22.60 -1.32
C GLU A 69 3.41 22.55 -1.95
N THR A 70 4.42 22.14 -1.17
CA THR A 70 5.82 22.11 -1.57
C THR A 70 6.21 20.74 -2.16
N THR A 71 7.25 20.76 -2.99
CA THR A 71 7.88 19.51 -3.46
C THR A 71 8.62 18.88 -2.29
N PRO A 72 8.39 17.58 -1.98
CA PRO A 72 9.01 16.94 -0.82
C PRO A 72 10.54 16.91 -0.95
N GLY A 73 11.21 17.38 0.11
CA GLY A 73 12.65 17.20 0.28
C GLY A 73 13.04 15.74 0.49
N ILE A 74 14.33 15.47 0.65
CA ILE A 74 14.88 14.11 0.77
C ILE A 74 14.29 13.38 1.99
N ALA A 75 14.10 14.08 3.12
CA ALA A 75 13.57 13.50 4.35
C ALA A 75 12.09 13.10 4.21
N GLU A 76 11.31 13.93 3.54
CA GLU A 76 9.90 13.73 3.22
C GLU A 76 9.70 12.55 2.27
N GLN A 77 10.56 12.44 1.24
CA GLN A 77 10.57 11.30 0.34
C GLN A 77 10.90 10.00 1.07
N LYS A 78 11.83 10.03 2.04
CA LYS A 78 12.12 8.86 2.89
C LYS A 78 10.89 8.42 3.70
N LYS A 79 10.07 9.34 4.21
CA LYS A 79 8.85 8.98 4.97
C LYS A 79 7.89 8.12 4.14
N ILE A 80 7.59 8.54 2.91
CA ILE A 80 6.67 7.79 2.04
C ILE A 80 7.31 6.48 1.54
N TRP A 81 8.62 6.44 1.32
CA TRP A 81 9.33 5.20 0.95
C TRP A 81 9.35 4.17 2.07
N ASN A 82 9.52 4.63 3.31
CA ASN A 82 9.45 3.76 4.48
C ASN A 82 8.05 3.17 4.63
N ALA A 83 7.00 3.97 4.41
CA ALA A 83 5.63 3.49 4.39
C ALA A 83 5.41 2.41 3.30
N PHE A 84 5.89 2.63 2.07
CA PHE A 84 5.82 1.62 1.01
C PHE A 84 6.56 0.33 1.36
N SER A 85 7.71 0.45 2.01
CA SER A 85 8.52 -0.71 2.38
C SER A 85 7.82 -1.54 3.45
N LYS A 86 7.20 -0.89 4.46
CA LYS A 86 6.33 -1.56 5.45
C LYS A 86 5.14 -2.23 4.80
N LEU A 87 4.40 -1.49 3.97
CA LEU A 87 3.21 -2.01 3.27
C LEU A 87 3.53 -3.23 2.40
N TYR A 88 4.70 -3.25 1.74
CA TYR A 88 5.12 -4.41 0.96
C TYR A 88 5.35 -5.65 1.81
N LEU A 89 5.98 -5.50 2.98
CA LEU A 89 6.21 -6.62 3.90
C LEU A 89 4.90 -7.16 4.45
N TRP A 90 4.02 -6.27 4.92
CA TRP A 90 2.71 -6.66 5.46
C TRP A 90 1.80 -7.27 4.41
N LEU A 91 1.86 -6.81 3.16
CA LEU A 91 1.10 -7.41 2.08
C LEU A 91 1.55 -8.84 1.81
N LYS A 92 2.87 -9.10 1.82
CA LYS A 92 3.38 -10.47 1.71
C LYS A 92 2.91 -11.36 2.86
N GLU A 93 3.01 -10.86 4.08
CA GLU A 93 2.57 -11.58 5.28
C GLU A 93 1.09 -11.93 5.19
N TYR A 94 0.24 -10.95 4.84
CA TYR A 94 -1.19 -11.14 4.61
C TYR A 94 -1.46 -12.23 3.56
N LEU A 95 -0.81 -12.18 2.39
CA LEU A 95 -1.02 -13.17 1.33
C LEU A 95 -0.58 -14.58 1.74
N VAL A 96 0.48 -14.70 2.53
CA VAL A 96 0.92 -16.00 3.08
C VAL A 96 -0.13 -16.53 4.06
N LEU A 97 -0.66 -15.69 4.95
CA LEU A 97 -1.70 -16.05 5.90
C LEU A 97 -3.00 -16.47 5.21
N GLU A 98 -3.45 -15.73 4.19
CA GLU A 98 -4.64 -16.09 3.40
C GLU A 98 -4.45 -17.42 2.68
N LYS A 99 -3.28 -17.66 2.09
CA LYS A 99 -2.96 -18.93 1.42
C LYS A 99 -2.98 -20.11 2.39
N MET A 100 -2.39 -19.94 3.58
CA MET A 100 -2.41 -20.96 4.64
C MET A 100 -3.83 -21.23 5.13
N ARG A 101 -4.66 -20.19 5.27
CA ARG A 101 -6.06 -20.32 5.65
C ARG A 101 -6.82 -21.13 4.61
N SER A 102 -6.72 -20.78 3.33
CA SER A 102 -7.39 -21.52 2.26
C SER A 102 -6.93 -22.98 2.16
N ALA A 103 -5.64 -23.27 2.35
CA ALA A 103 -5.14 -24.65 2.34
C ALA A 103 -5.73 -25.50 3.49
N ARG A 104 -5.96 -24.90 4.66
CA ARG A 104 -6.45 -25.59 5.86
C ARG A 104 -7.94 -25.96 5.78
N PHE A 105 -8.71 -25.35 4.88
CA PHE A 105 -10.14 -25.64 4.67
C PHE A 105 -10.42 -26.55 3.46
N VAL A 106 -9.37 -26.96 2.73
CA VAL A 106 -9.45 -27.88 1.57
C VAL A 106 -8.87 -29.27 1.93
N SER A 107 -8.56 -29.50 3.21
CA SER A 107 -8.15 -30.81 3.77
C SER A 107 -9.23 -31.33 4.70
#